data_AF-A0A0B8Q409-F1
#
_entry.id   AF-A0A0B8Q409-F1
#
_cell.length_a   1.000
_cell.length_b   1.000
_cell.length_c   1.000
_cell.angle_alpha   90.00
_cell.angle_beta   90.00
_cell.angle_gamma   90.00
#
_symmetry.space_group_name_H-M   'P 1'
#
loop_
_entity.id
_entity.type
_entity.pdbx_description
1 polymer ?
#
loop_
_entity_poly.entity_id
_entity_poly.type
_entity_poly.pdbx_seq_one_letter_code
_entity_poly.pdbx_strand_id
1 'polypeptide(L)'
;MQERRNEFRGLTYVHELIEQFPKIFTIPYGTYHTGAHNPASRYEIAEHILSELGQKERFPELLNANDAPKTRDVRLDTSKLAQQGVVFTESKEAITKCLKEFHFI
;
A
#
# COMPACT_ATOMS: atom_id res chain seq x y z
N MET A 1 0.68 4.47 18.04
CA MET A 1 -0.20 3.54 17.30
C MET A 1 0.21 2.10 17.57
N GLN A 2 -0.71 1.15 17.43
CA GLN A 2 -0.44 -0.29 17.54
C GLN A 2 -0.67 -0.94 16.19
N GLU A 3 0.33 -1.64 15.67
CA GLU A 3 0.28 -2.24 14.33
C GLU A 3 0.71 -3.70 14.32
N ARG A 4 0.20 -4.42 13.32
CA ARG A 4 0.37 -5.88 13.22
C ARG A 4 1.57 -6.25 12.37
N ARG A 5 2.46 -7.13 12.87
CA ARG A 5 3.63 -7.62 12.10
C ARG A 5 3.29 -8.78 11.16
N ASN A 6 2.20 -9.50 11.41
CA ASN A 6 1.75 -10.64 10.59
C ASN A 6 0.43 -10.35 9.85
N GLU A 7 0.19 -9.09 9.48
CA GLU A 7 -0.94 -8.68 8.65
C GLU A 7 -0.43 -7.96 7.39
N PHE A 8 -0.83 -8.48 6.22
CA PHE A 8 -0.35 -8.06 4.90
C PHE A 8 -1.51 -7.66 4.00
N ARG A 9 -1.37 -6.54 3.29
CA ARG A 9 -2.35 -6.01 2.33
C ARG A 9 -1.69 -5.01 1.39
N GLY A 10 -2.22 -4.86 0.18
CA GLY A 10 -1.79 -3.79 -0.73
C GLY A 10 -2.35 -2.43 -0.28
N LEU A 11 -1.55 -1.37 -0.40
CA LEU A 11 -2.00 0.01 -0.23
C LEU A 11 -1.87 0.75 -1.55
N THR A 12 -3.00 0.91 -2.25
CA THR A 12 -3.03 1.63 -3.53
C THR A 12 -3.22 3.12 -3.31
N TYR A 13 -2.39 3.95 -3.95
CA TYR A 13 -2.62 5.38 -3.96
C TYR A 13 -3.82 5.72 -4.85
N VAL A 14 -4.82 6.40 -4.29
CA VAL A 14 -6.13 6.57 -4.95
C VAL A 14 -6.04 7.42 -6.22
N HIS A 15 -5.13 8.40 -6.29
CA HIS A 15 -4.94 9.21 -7.51
C HIS A 15 -4.47 8.32 -8.68
N GLU A 16 -3.58 7.37 -8.46
CA GLU A 16 -3.19 6.42 -9.51
C GLU A 16 -4.35 5.55 -9.95
N LEU A 17 -5.20 5.09 -9.02
CA LEU A 17 -6.41 4.35 -9.40
C LEU A 17 -7.34 5.18 -10.29
N ILE A 18 -7.55 6.45 -9.93
CA ILE A 18 -8.37 7.39 -10.71
C ILE A 18 -7.81 7.55 -12.13
N GLU A 19 -6.50 7.74 -12.25
CA GLU A 19 -5.80 7.88 -13.54
C GLU A 19 -5.92 6.63 -14.44
N GLN A 20 -6.13 5.45 -13.86
CA GLN A 20 -6.31 4.20 -14.63
C GLN A 20 -7.73 4.02 -15.18
N PHE A 21 -8.75 4.73 -14.68
CA PHE A 21 -10.14 4.51 -15.12
C PHE A 21 -10.37 4.62 -16.63
N PRO A 22 -9.82 5.63 -17.35
CA PRO A 22 -9.94 5.69 -18.80
C PRO A 22 -9.48 4.42 -19.50
N LYS A 23 -8.42 3.78 -18.98
CA LYS A 23 -7.92 2.50 -19.49
C LYS A 23 -8.78 1.32 -19.03
N ILE A 24 -9.22 1.30 -17.78
CA ILE A 24 -10.12 0.26 -17.25
C ILE A 24 -11.43 0.19 -18.05
N PHE A 25 -11.91 1.30 -18.63
CA PHE A 25 -13.10 1.29 -19.49
C PHE A 25 -12.87 0.71 -20.88
N THR A 26 -11.62 0.45 -21.30
CA THR A 26 -11.32 -0.12 -22.63
C THR A 26 -10.89 -1.59 -22.60
N ILE A 27 -10.63 -2.15 -21.42
CA ILE A 27 -10.21 -3.56 -21.27
C ILE A 27 -11.41 -4.52 -21.35
N PRO A 28 -11.21 -5.82 -21.64
CA PRO A 28 -12.30 -6.79 -21.74
C PRO A 28 -13.12 -6.89 -20.45
N TYR A 29 -14.43 -7.10 -20.58
CA TYR A 29 -15.32 -7.31 -19.44
C TYR A 29 -14.89 -8.49 -18.55
N GLY A 30 -15.01 -8.34 -17.24
CA GLY A 30 -14.77 -9.41 -16.28
C GLY A 30 -14.42 -8.89 -14.90
N THR A 31 -14.07 -9.82 -14.01
CA THR A 31 -13.57 -9.48 -12.66
C THR A 31 -12.06 -9.30 -12.69
N TYR A 32 -11.59 -8.20 -12.11
CA TYR A 32 -10.18 -7.87 -11.95
C TYR A 32 -9.91 -7.52 -10.49
N HIS A 33 -8.78 -7.99 -9.96
CA HIS A 33 -8.26 -7.47 -8.71
C HIS A 33 -7.47 -6.19 -8.99
N THR A 34 -7.70 -5.17 -8.18
CA THR A 34 -6.97 -3.91 -8.19
C THR A 34 -6.25 -3.73 -6.86
N GLY A 35 -5.00 -3.29 -6.89
CA GLY A 35 -4.14 -3.29 -5.72
C GLY A 35 -2.68 -3.01 -6.08
N ALA A 36 -2.03 -2.15 -5.32
CA ALA A 36 -0.58 -2.06 -5.32
C ALA A 36 0.02 -3.35 -4.75
N HIS A 37 1.15 -3.77 -5.32
CA HIS A 37 1.96 -4.80 -4.69
C HIS A 37 2.48 -4.29 -3.34
N ASN A 38 2.61 -5.20 -2.37
CA ASN A 38 3.17 -4.90 -1.06
C ASN A 38 3.82 -6.15 -0.43
N PRO A 39 5.15 -6.20 -0.27
CA PRO A 39 5.78 -7.25 0.51
C PRO A 39 5.73 -7.00 2.03
N ALA A 40 5.42 -5.77 2.46
CA ALA A 40 5.53 -5.34 3.85
C ALA A 40 4.26 -5.59 4.67
N SER A 41 4.45 -5.87 5.95
CA SER A 41 3.41 -5.92 6.97
C SER A 41 2.86 -4.53 7.30
N ARG A 42 1.72 -4.47 7.98
CA ARG A 42 1.18 -3.19 8.48
C ARG A 42 2.15 -2.44 9.40
N TYR A 43 2.88 -3.17 10.24
CA TYR A 43 3.89 -2.58 11.11
C TYR A 43 5.01 -1.91 10.30
N GLU A 44 5.57 -2.60 9.31
CA GLU A 44 6.62 -2.05 8.43
C GLU A 44 6.14 -0.88 7.56
N ILE A 45 4.86 -0.85 7.20
CA ILE A 45 4.23 0.31 6.53
C ILE A 45 4.19 1.52 7.46
N ALA A 46 3.82 1.32 8.73
CA ALA A 46 3.82 2.40 9.71
C ALA A 46 5.24 2.91 10.02
N GLU A 47 6.24 2.03 10.10
CA GLU A 47 7.65 2.42 10.20
C GLU A 47 8.09 3.27 9.00
N HIS A 48 7.70 2.90 7.78
CA HIS A 48 7.99 3.67 6.58
C HIS A 48 7.41 5.09 6.67
N ILE A 49 6.10 5.20 6.97
CA ILE A 49 5.43 6.50 7.12
C ILE A 49 6.10 7.37 8.19
N LEU A 50 6.35 6.82 9.38
CA LEU A 50 6.97 7.57 10.47
C LEU A 50 8.42 7.96 10.16
N SER A 51 9.15 7.14 9.40
CA SER A 51 10.51 7.48 8.92
C SER A 51 10.47 8.67 7.97
N GLU A 52 9.59 8.64 6.98
CA GLU A 52 9.42 9.74 6.01
C GLU A 52 9.07 11.04 6.72
N LEU A 53 8.23 10.99 7.76
CA LEU A 53 7.85 12.14 8.60
C LEU A 53 8.91 12.57 9.62
N GLY A 54 10.15 12.04 9.55
CA GLY A 54 11.24 12.39 10.44
C GLY A 54 11.07 11.94 11.89
N GLN A 55 10.20 10.97 12.17
CA GLN A 55 9.88 10.48 13.51
C GLN A 55 10.62 9.19 13.89
N LYS A 56 11.68 8.83 13.17
CA LYS A 56 12.41 7.56 13.35
C LYS A 56 12.89 7.33 14.79
N GLU A 57 13.47 8.36 15.40
CA GLU A 57 13.99 8.28 16.78
C GLU A 57 12.88 8.08 17.83
N ARG A 58 11.62 8.34 17.47
CA ARG A 58 10.46 8.24 18.37
C ARG A 58 9.67 6.95 18.18
N PHE A 59 10.17 5.98 17.42
CA PHE A 59 9.50 4.69 17.23
C PHE A 59 9.08 4.01 18.54
N PRO A 60 9.92 3.92 19.58
CA PRO A 60 9.53 3.26 20.84
C PRO A 60 8.34 3.92 21.53
N GLU A 61 8.12 5.22 21.29
CA GLU A 61 6.98 5.98 21.83
C GLU A 61 5.75 5.90 20.94
N LEU A 62 5.96 5.94 19.62
CA LEU A 62 4.92 6.14 18.63
C LEU A 62 4.39 4.83 18.04
N LEU A 63 5.12 3.73 18.09
CA LEU A 63 4.78 2.51 17.38
C LEU A 63 4.98 1.26 18.26
N ASN A 64 3.87 0.57 18.52
CA ASN A 64 3.87 -0.68 19.27
C ASN A 64 3.56 -1.86 18.34
N ALA A 65 4.45 -2.85 18.35
CA ALA A 65 4.25 -4.10 17.61
C ALA A 65 3.24 -5.01 18.31
N ASN A 66 2.40 -5.69 17.53
CA ASN A 66 1.57 -6.79 17.99
C ASN A 66 1.38 -7.82 16.87
N ASP A 67 0.97 -9.04 17.18
CA ASP A 67 0.66 -10.07 16.20
C ASP A 67 -0.82 -10.45 16.30
N ALA A 68 -1.48 -10.63 15.17
CA ALA A 68 -2.81 -11.22 15.13
C ALA A 68 -2.72 -12.70 15.54
N PRO A 69 -3.79 -13.29 16.10
CA PRO A 69 -3.81 -14.71 16.49
C PRO A 69 -3.47 -15.68 15.35
N LYS A 70 -3.70 -15.26 14.10
CA LYS A 70 -3.30 -15.95 12.88
C LYS A 70 -2.79 -14.92 11.88
N THR A 71 -1.83 -15.32 11.05
CA THR A 71 -1.37 -14.50 9.92
C THR A 71 -2.56 -14.16 9.03
N ARG A 72 -2.70 -12.88 8.69
CA ARG A 72 -3.74 -12.37 7.80
C ARG A 72 -3.09 -11.82 6.55
N ASP A 73 -3.27 -12.51 5.44
CA ASP A 73 -2.82 -12.04 4.14
C ASP A 73 -4.05 -11.80 3.25
N VAL A 74 -4.28 -10.54 2.91
CA VAL A 74 -5.36 -10.13 2.01
C VAL A 74 -4.82 -9.42 0.77
N ARG A 75 -3.54 -9.65 0.44
CA ARG A 75 -2.96 -9.19 -0.83
C ARG A 75 -3.65 -9.92 -1.97
N LEU A 76 -3.94 -9.18 -3.02
CA LEU A 76 -4.59 -9.73 -4.21
C LEU A 76 -3.55 -10.01 -5.28
N ASP A 77 -3.73 -11.12 -6.01
CA ASP A 77 -3.04 -11.31 -7.28
C ASP A 77 -3.65 -10.38 -8.33
N THR A 78 -2.87 -9.40 -8.77
CA THR A 78 -3.26 -8.38 -9.76
C THR A 78 -2.70 -8.67 -11.16
N SER A 79 -2.10 -9.85 -11.38
CA SER A 79 -1.47 -10.22 -12.64
C SER A 79 -2.41 -10.11 -13.84
N LYS A 80 -3.70 -10.46 -13.66
CA LYS A 80 -4.73 -10.33 -14.71
C LYS A 80 -4.93 -8.88 -15.18
N LEU A 81 -4.92 -7.93 -14.24
CA LEU A 81 -5.08 -6.51 -14.55
C LEU A 81 -3.80 -5.92 -15.14
N ALA A 82 -2.63 -6.34 -14.62
CA ALA A 82 -1.32 -5.97 -15.14
C ALA A 82 -1.11 -6.42 -16.60
N GLN A 83 -1.65 -7.57 -17.01
CA GLN A 83 -1.63 -8.02 -18.41
C GLN A 83 -2.40 -7.07 -19.36
N GLN A 84 -3.36 -6.31 -18.85
CA GLN A 84 -4.03 -5.25 -19.60
C GLN A 84 -3.23 -3.93 -19.58
N GLY A 85 -2.04 -3.93 -18.95
CA GLY A 85 -1.15 -2.79 -18.75
C GLY A 85 -1.60 -1.80 -17.68
N VAL A 86 -2.57 -2.16 -16.84
CA VAL A 86 -2.97 -1.35 -15.68
C VAL A 86 -2.13 -1.80 -14.49
N VAL A 87 -1.20 -0.96 -14.05
CA VAL A 87 -0.24 -1.23 -12.98
C VAL A 87 -0.20 -0.06 -11.99
N PHE A 88 0.25 -0.33 -10.77
CA PHE A 88 0.31 0.64 -9.69
C PHE A 88 1.72 0.68 -9.11
N THR A 89 2.11 1.84 -8.60
CA THR A 89 3.35 1.97 -7.83
C THR A 89 3.28 1.11 -6.55
N GLU A 90 4.42 0.54 -6.13
CA GLU A 90 4.51 -0.28 -4.92
C GLU A 90 4.10 0.54 -3.69
N SER A 91 3.50 -0.12 -2.69
CA SER A 91 2.86 0.56 -1.55
C SER A 91 3.75 1.58 -0.82
N LYS A 92 5.03 1.28 -0.53
CA LYS A 92 5.92 2.24 0.16
C LYS A 92 6.26 3.43 -0.72
N GLU A 93 6.56 3.19 -1.99
CA GLU A 93 6.84 4.25 -2.96
C GLU A 93 5.61 5.15 -3.20
N ALA A 94 4.43 4.54 -3.28
CA ALA A 94 3.16 5.25 -3.46
C ALA A 94 2.81 6.10 -2.23
N ILE A 95 3.12 5.61 -1.02
CA ILE A 95 3.04 6.40 0.22
C ILE A 95 3.97 7.61 0.15
N THR A 96 5.24 7.42 -0.23
CA THR A 96 6.20 8.54 -0.37
C THR A 96 5.72 9.56 -1.40
N LYS A 97 5.17 9.12 -2.54
CA LYS A 97 4.55 9.99 -3.55
C LYS A 97 3.40 10.79 -2.96
N CYS A 98 2.50 10.13 -2.24
CA CYS A 98 1.37 10.76 -1.55
C CYS A 98 1.84 11.82 -0.54
N LEU A 99 2.80 11.50 0.33
CA LEU A 99 3.31 12.43 1.34
C LEU A 99 3.92 13.70 0.71
N LYS A 100 4.64 13.57 -0.41
CA LYS A 100 5.18 14.70 -1.19
C LYS A 100 4.08 15.54 -1.82
N GLU A 101 3.09 14.89 -2.44
CA GLU A 101 1.98 15.58 -3.11
C GLU A 101 1.17 16.42 -2.14
N PHE A 102 0.96 15.93 -0.92
CA PHE A 102 0.26 16.65 0.15
C PHE A 102 1.16 17.50 1.05
N HIS A 103 2.44 17.70 0.66
CA HIS A 103 3.39 18.57 1.37
C HIS A 103 3.63 18.23 2.85
N PHE A 104 3.58 16.94 3.19
CA PHE A 104 4.03 16.46 4.51
C PHE A 104 5.55 16.31 4.58
N ILE A 105 6.20 16.12 3.42
CA ILE A 105 7.65 16.03 3.23
C ILE A 105 8.08 16.76 1.96
#